data_AF-A0A657AN01-F1
#
_entry.id   AF-A0A657AN01-F1
#
_cell.length_a   1.000
_cell.length_b   1.000
_cell.length_c   1.000
_cell.angle_alpha   90.00
_cell.angle_beta   90.00
_cell.angle_gamma   90.00
#
_symmetry.space_group_name_H-M   'P 1'
#
loop_
_entity.id
_entity.type
_entity.pdbx_description
1 polymer ?
#
loop_
_entity_poly.entity_id
_entity_poly.type
_entity_poly.pdbx_seq_one_letter_code
_entity_poly.pdbx_strand_id
1 'polypeptide(L)'
;MNFRSTFSLSNFAICLVCLAYSSTALSGYKVFLDPRSMAMGGTGVASASKFNASAHNPALIAFNRGDKPDKIYLAINSGQRQLYGESFNSDVLDYQNSPIEQDFINAANSGDISDTRDTAKLLKDSLSEKSFSSYRSDEMHNFNLLVDTDPLTINFYTRREIRKVSTILNKDAATIDDIVRQVETTGLAESTGIEDLLSSSVESTQFDYEEMGATVATTNVIDYNMPYRGVLHPN
;
A
#
# COMPACT_ATOMS: atom_id res chain seq x y z
N MET A 1 18.91 -42.43 -9.44
CA MET A 1 18.16 -41.84 -10.58
C MET A 1 18.90 -40.58 -11.02
N ASN A 2 19.45 -40.56 -12.23
CA ASN A 2 20.19 -39.42 -12.76
C ASN A 2 19.21 -38.42 -13.39
N PHE A 3 18.96 -37.30 -12.72
CA PHE A 3 18.13 -36.22 -13.26
C PHE A 3 18.95 -35.45 -14.31
N ARG A 4 18.80 -35.82 -15.59
CA ARG A 4 19.34 -35.02 -16.70
C ARG A 4 18.30 -33.98 -17.07
N SER A 5 18.45 -32.76 -16.55
CA SER A 5 17.70 -31.59 -17.01
C SER A 5 18.21 -31.21 -18.40
N THR A 6 17.41 -31.45 -19.44
CA THR A 6 17.67 -30.89 -20.77
C THR A 6 17.36 -29.40 -20.71
N PHE A 7 18.39 -28.57 -20.62
CA PHE A 7 18.30 -27.12 -20.70
C PHE A 7 17.91 -26.71 -22.13
N SER A 8 16.62 -26.77 -22.43
CA SER A 8 16.06 -26.27 -23.69
C SER A 8 15.89 -24.76 -23.60
N LEU A 9 16.18 -24.05 -24.69
CA LEU A 9 15.92 -22.60 -24.84
C LEU A 9 14.46 -22.26 -24.50
N SER A 10 13.53 -23.19 -24.78
CA SER A 10 12.12 -23.09 -24.42
C SER A 10 11.90 -23.00 -22.91
N ASN A 11 12.61 -23.80 -22.12
CA ASN A 11 12.49 -23.81 -20.65
C ASN A 11 13.08 -22.52 -20.05
N PHE A 12 14.15 -22.00 -20.65
CA PHE A 12 14.72 -20.71 -20.26
C PHE A 12 13.77 -19.53 -20.59
N ALA A 13 13.15 -19.56 -21.76
CA ALA A 13 12.16 -18.56 -22.16
C ALA A 13 10.91 -18.59 -21.27
N ILE A 14 10.43 -19.78 -20.89
CA ILE A 14 9.31 -19.93 -19.95
C ILE A 14 9.69 -19.38 -18.57
N CYS A 15 10.87 -19.68 -18.04
CA CYS A 15 11.35 -19.09 -16.78
C CYS A 15 11.45 -17.57 -16.84
N LEU A 16 11.92 -17.00 -17.96
CA LEU A 16 11.98 -15.54 -18.14
C LEU A 16 10.59 -14.90 -18.20
N VAL A 17 9.62 -15.54 -18.86
CA VAL A 17 8.23 -15.07 -18.88
C VAL A 17 7.60 -15.19 -17.49
N CYS A 18 7.85 -16.27 -16.75
CA CYS A 18 7.39 -16.41 -15.36
C CYS A 18 8.02 -15.35 -14.44
N LEU A 19 9.31 -15.04 -14.58
CA LEU A 19 10.00 -13.97 -13.84
C LEU A 19 9.49 -12.56 -14.21
N ALA A 20 9.19 -12.33 -15.48
CA ALA A 20 8.62 -11.06 -15.97
C ALA A 20 7.16 -10.86 -15.52
N TYR A 21 6.38 -11.94 -15.39
CA TYR A 21 5.00 -11.88 -14.87
C TYR A 21 4.93 -11.77 -13.34
N SER A 22 5.95 -12.23 -12.62
CA SER A 22 6.01 -12.15 -11.15
C SER A 22 6.70 -10.87 -10.64
N SER A 23 7.15 -9.99 -11.53
CA SER A 23 7.71 -8.67 -11.18
C SER A 23 6.61 -7.61 -11.04
N THR A 24 5.64 -7.85 -10.15
CA THR A 24 4.88 -6.74 -9.57
C THR A 24 5.81 -6.03 -8.57
N ALA A 25 6.40 -4.92 -9.00
CA ALA A 25 7.15 -4.04 -8.10
C ALA A 25 6.15 -3.32 -7.18
N LEU A 26 5.79 -3.95 -6.07
CA LEU A 26 5.01 -3.31 -5.02
C LEU A 26 5.92 -2.34 -4.26
N SER A 27 6.01 -1.09 -4.73
CA SER A 27 6.62 0.00 -3.98
C SER A 27 5.65 0.48 -2.88
N GLY A 28 5.31 -0.44 -1.99
CA GLY A 28 4.62 -0.18 -0.75
C GLY A 28 5.59 -0.22 0.41
N TYR A 29 5.28 0.52 1.47
CA TYR A 29 5.99 0.35 2.73
C TYR A 29 5.84 -1.12 3.14
N LYS A 30 6.94 -1.88 3.16
CA LYS A 30 7.00 -3.25 3.68
C LYS A 30 6.90 -3.15 5.20
N VAL A 31 5.70 -3.03 5.76
CA VAL A 31 5.49 -2.92 7.23
C VAL A 31 5.65 -4.29 7.89
N PHE A 32 6.47 -5.19 7.38
CA PHE A 32 6.82 -6.38 8.15
C PHE A 32 7.90 -5.99 9.15
N LEU A 33 7.53 -5.28 10.21
CA LEU A 33 8.48 -4.82 11.20
C LEU A 33 8.13 -5.51 12.52
N ASP A 34 8.96 -6.45 12.96
CA ASP A 34 8.91 -6.89 14.35
C ASP A 34 9.21 -5.68 15.26
N PRO A 35 8.81 -5.68 16.54
CA PRO A 35 9.01 -4.52 17.42
C PRO A 35 10.45 -3.99 17.43
N ARG A 36 11.44 -4.87 17.21
CA ARG A 36 12.84 -4.50 17.04
C ARG A 36 13.10 -3.74 15.74
N SER A 37 12.65 -4.25 14.59
CA SER A 37 12.80 -3.55 13.31
C SER A 37 12.00 -2.24 13.29
N MET A 38 10.84 -2.18 13.96
CA MET A 38 10.08 -0.94 14.18
C MET A 38 10.89 0.08 14.98
N ALA A 39 11.47 -0.33 16.11
CA ALA A 39 12.31 0.54 16.94
C ALA A 39 13.57 1.04 16.22
N MET A 40 14.02 0.32 15.18
CA MET A 40 15.18 0.68 14.36
C MET A 40 14.79 1.36 13.03
N GLY A 41 13.62 2.00 12.97
CA GLY A 41 13.21 2.80 11.81
C GLY A 41 12.93 1.99 10.55
N GLY A 42 12.62 0.70 10.67
CA GLY A 42 12.27 -0.16 9.55
C GLY A 42 13.40 -1.03 9.02
N THR A 43 14.58 -1.00 9.65
CA THR A 43 15.73 -1.81 9.21
C THR A 43 15.57 -3.26 9.67
N GLY A 44 15.81 -4.23 8.79
CA GLY A 44 15.64 -5.66 9.15
C GLY A 44 16.61 -6.64 8.51
N VAL A 45 17.44 -6.23 7.53
CA VAL A 45 18.36 -7.15 6.82
C VAL A 45 19.41 -7.78 7.77
N ALA A 46 19.84 -7.05 8.79
CA ALA A 46 20.82 -7.53 9.79
C ALA A 46 20.30 -7.50 11.24
N SER A 47 19.15 -6.88 11.48
CA SER A 47 18.63 -6.56 12.81
C SER A 47 17.29 -7.23 13.13
N ALA A 48 16.62 -7.82 12.13
CA ALA A 48 15.37 -8.53 12.37
C ALA A 48 15.57 -9.71 13.32
N SER A 49 14.56 -9.99 14.15
CA SER A 49 14.52 -11.25 14.89
C SER A 49 14.33 -12.45 13.95
N LYS A 50 14.55 -13.67 14.47
CA LYS A 50 14.28 -14.92 13.74
C LYS A 50 12.84 -15.00 13.20
N PHE A 51 11.87 -14.37 13.89
CA PHE A 51 10.47 -14.28 13.44
C PHE A 51 10.30 -13.48 12.15
N ASN A 52 11.14 -12.47 11.98
CA ASN A 52 11.07 -11.55 10.86
C ASN A 52 12.07 -11.90 9.74
N ALA A 53 12.82 -13.00 9.91
CA ALA A 53 13.83 -13.45 8.95
C ALA A 53 13.21 -13.70 7.58
N SER A 54 12.03 -14.32 7.51
CA SER A 54 11.39 -14.68 6.24
C SER A 54 11.12 -13.49 5.31
N ALA A 55 10.74 -12.32 5.84
CA ALA A 55 10.46 -11.17 4.97
C ALA A 55 11.62 -10.18 4.81
N HIS A 56 12.63 -10.19 5.69
CA HIS A 56 13.79 -9.29 5.58
C HIS A 56 15.02 -9.98 5.03
N ASN A 57 15.43 -11.08 5.67
CA ASN A 57 16.63 -11.82 5.34
C ASN A 57 16.50 -13.26 5.89
N PRO A 58 16.13 -14.23 5.04
CA PRO A 58 15.93 -15.61 5.47
C PRO A 58 17.16 -16.23 6.15
N ALA A 59 18.38 -15.74 5.87
CA ALA A 59 19.59 -16.22 6.52
C ALA A 59 19.61 -15.95 8.04
N LEU A 60 18.84 -14.97 8.52
CA LEU A 60 18.74 -14.66 9.95
C LEU A 60 18.16 -15.82 10.79
N ILE A 61 17.42 -16.74 10.16
CA ILE A 61 16.86 -17.90 10.85
C ILE A 61 17.93 -18.90 11.28
N ALA A 62 19.07 -18.94 10.57
CA ALA A 62 20.19 -19.83 10.83
C ALA A 62 21.11 -19.32 11.96
N PHE A 63 20.91 -18.09 12.45
CA PHE A 63 21.78 -17.54 13.49
C PHE A 63 21.71 -18.39 14.76
N ASN A 64 22.90 -18.70 15.28
CA ASN A 64 23.09 -19.73 16.28
C ASN A 64 22.21 -19.48 17.52
N ARG A 65 21.44 -20.51 17.88
CA ARG A 65 20.64 -20.57 19.10
C ARG A 65 21.53 -20.58 20.35
N GLY A 66 22.77 -21.04 20.21
CA GLY A 66 23.66 -21.43 21.30
C GLY A 66 23.13 -22.67 22.03
N ASP A 67 23.67 -22.94 23.21
CA ASP A 67 23.27 -24.04 24.10
C ASP A 67 21.94 -23.77 24.84
N LYS A 68 21.02 -23.04 24.20
CA LYS A 68 19.69 -22.79 24.77
C LYS A 68 18.80 -24.01 24.54
N PRO A 69 17.85 -24.30 25.44
CA PRO A 69 16.90 -25.39 25.23
C PRO A 69 16.00 -25.14 24.02
N ASP A 70 15.39 -26.21 23.53
CA ASP A 70 14.36 -26.18 22.48
C ASP A 70 13.23 -25.23 22.87
N LYS A 71 12.87 -24.33 21.94
CA LYS A 71 11.84 -23.32 22.17
C LYS A 71 10.88 -23.26 21.00
N ILE A 72 9.60 -23.19 21.36
CA ILE A 72 8.53 -22.84 20.44
C ILE A 72 8.15 -21.41 20.77
N TYR A 73 8.03 -20.61 19.74
CA TYR A 73 7.63 -19.23 19.86
C TYR A 73 6.47 -18.93 18.94
N LEU A 74 5.54 -18.14 19.47
CA LEU A 74 4.38 -17.63 18.76
C LEU A 74 4.44 -16.12 18.74
N ALA A 75 4.26 -15.50 17.58
CA ALA A 75 4.14 -14.06 17.47
C ALA A 75 2.97 -13.70 16.54
N ILE A 76 2.08 -12.85 17.04
CA ILE A 76 1.00 -12.25 16.27
C ILE A 76 1.26 -10.75 16.27
N ASN A 77 1.36 -10.16 15.09
CA ASN A 77 1.63 -8.74 14.93
C ASN A 77 0.53 -8.13 14.07
N SER A 78 0.02 -6.99 14.51
CA SER A 78 -0.91 -6.17 13.76
C SER A 78 -0.40 -4.74 13.72
N GLY A 79 -0.42 -4.13 12.54
CA GLY A 79 -0.02 -2.74 12.33
C GLY A 79 -1.10 -1.99 11.56
N GLN A 80 -1.42 -0.79 12.01
CA GLN A 80 -2.28 0.12 11.27
C GLN A 80 -1.56 1.46 11.11
N ARG A 81 -1.61 2.00 9.91
CA ARG A 81 -1.10 3.35 9.63
C ARG A 81 -2.13 4.07 8.77
N GLN A 82 -2.49 5.27 9.22
CA GLN A 82 -3.34 6.17 8.48
C GLN A 82 -2.52 7.40 8.11
N LEU A 83 -2.51 7.71 6.81
CA LEU A 83 -1.92 8.91 6.23
C LEU A 83 -3.09 9.68 5.63
N TYR A 84 -3.49 10.75 6.28
CA TYR A 84 -4.57 11.60 5.82
C TYR A 84 -3.99 12.97 5.45
N GLY A 85 -4.47 13.57 4.35
CA GLY A 85 -4.53 15.03 4.31
C GLY A 85 -5.51 15.46 5.39
N GLU A 86 -5.12 16.38 6.27
CA GLU A 86 -5.96 16.87 7.39
C GLU A 86 -7.37 17.28 6.94
N SER A 87 -7.52 17.66 5.67
CA SER A 87 -8.78 18.13 5.09
C SER A 87 -9.62 17.08 4.37
N PHE A 88 -9.17 15.84 4.07
CA PHE A 88 -9.93 14.95 3.17
C PHE A 88 -11.36 14.69 3.64
N ASN A 89 -11.53 14.38 4.92
CA ASN A 89 -12.85 14.12 5.47
C ASN A 89 -13.71 15.39 5.54
N SER A 90 -13.11 16.54 5.89
CA SER A 90 -13.84 17.81 5.87
C SER A 90 -14.20 18.22 4.46
N ASP A 91 -13.34 18.04 3.47
CA ASP A 91 -13.58 18.38 2.06
C ASP A 91 -14.80 17.64 1.51
N VAL A 92 -14.90 16.33 1.78
CA VAL A 92 -16.06 15.51 1.38
C VAL A 92 -17.32 16.00 2.06
N LEU A 93 -17.28 16.24 3.38
CA LEU A 93 -18.45 16.69 4.13
C LEU A 93 -18.88 18.11 3.72
N ASP A 94 -17.94 19.01 3.51
CA ASP A 94 -18.18 20.39 3.10
C ASP A 94 -18.84 20.42 1.72
N TYR A 95 -18.39 19.58 0.79
CA TYR A 95 -19.03 19.46 -0.52
C TYR A 95 -20.44 18.87 -0.41
N GLN A 96 -20.62 17.77 0.35
CA GLN A 96 -21.92 17.12 0.52
C GLN A 96 -22.98 18.01 1.19
N ASN A 97 -22.56 18.89 2.08
CA ASN A 97 -23.45 19.83 2.77
C ASN A 97 -23.63 21.15 1.99
N SER A 98 -22.94 21.32 0.87
CA SER A 98 -22.96 22.55 0.08
C SER A 98 -24.13 22.54 -0.92
N PRO A 99 -24.88 23.65 -1.06
CA PRO A 99 -25.91 23.77 -2.08
C PRO A 99 -25.33 24.08 -3.48
N ILE A 100 -24.01 24.30 -3.61
CA ILE A 100 -23.38 24.84 -4.82
C ILE A 100 -23.70 24.05 -6.10
N GLU A 101 -23.76 22.72 -6.02
CA GLU A 101 -24.11 21.88 -7.17
C GLU A 101 -25.57 22.11 -7.60
N GLN A 102 -26.48 22.12 -6.62
CA GLN A 102 -27.90 22.36 -6.86
C GLN A 102 -28.18 23.78 -7.35
N ASP A 103 -27.47 24.77 -6.84
CA ASP A 103 -27.59 26.17 -7.27
C ASP A 103 -27.19 26.32 -8.74
N PHE A 104 -26.11 25.66 -9.16
CA PHE A 104 -25.71 25.61 -10.57
C PHE A 104 -26.76 24.93 -11.46
N ILE A 105 -27.27 23.76 -11.04
CA ILE A 105 -28.32 23.04 -11.78
C ILE A 105 -29.57 23.91 -11.93
N ASN A 106 -29.99 24.58 -10.85
CA ASN A 106 -31.16 25.46 -10.85
C ASN A 106 -30.97 26.67 -11.77
N ALA A 107 -29.79 27.30 -11.77
CA ALA A 107 -29.46 28.41 -12.64
C ALA A 107 -29.42 27.99 -14.12
N ALA A 108 -28.81 26.85 -14.43
CA ALA A 108 -28.76 26.32 -15.79
C ALA A 108 -30.16 25.96 -16.34
N ASN A 109 -31.04 25.45 -15.47
CA ASN A 109 -32.43 25.13 -15.81
C ASN A 109 -33.34 26.38 -15.91
N SER A 110 -33.03 27.46 -15.18
CA SER A 110 -33.79 28.71 -15.26
C SER A 110 -33.50 29.48 -16.55
N GLY A 111 -32.34 29.22 -17.18
CA GLY A 111 -31.89 29.92 -18.39
C GLY A 111 -31.27 31.29 -18.12
N ASP A 112 -31.03 31.64 -16.85
CA ASP A 112 -30.36 32.88 -16.50
C ASP A 112 -28.85 32.75 -16.75
N ILE A 113 -28.38 33.42 -17.81
CA ILE A 113 -26.98 33.38 -18.24
C ILE A 113 -26.02 33.93 -17.17
N SER A 114 -26.42 34.99 -16.45
CA SER A 114 -25.56 35.62 -15.45
C SER A 114 -25.40 34.71 -14.24
N ASP A 115 -26.53 34.24 -13.70
CA ASP A 115 -26.54 33.36 -12.53
C ASP A 115 -25.85 32.02 -12.85
N THR A 116 -26.03 31.47 -14.06
CA THR A 116 -25.37 30.23 -14.49
C THR A 116 -23.86 30.39 -14.51
N ARG A 117 -23.33 31.53 -14.99
CA ARG A 117 -21.88 31.80 -15.00
C ARG A 117 -21.30 31.92 -13.59
N ASP A 118 -21.99 32.63 -12.72
CA ASP A 118 -21.52 32.88 -11.36
C ASP A 118 -21.54 31.59 -10.53
N THR A 119 -22.62 30.81 -10.61
CA THR A 119 -22.73 29.50 -9.93
C THR A 119 -21.78 28.45 -10.52
N ALA A 120 -21.59 28.42 -11.85
CA ALA A 120 -20.61 27.54 -12.50
C ALA A 120 -19.17 27.82 -12.02
N LYS A 121 -18.82 29.10 -11.88
CA LYS A 121 -17.50 29.49 -11.36
C LYS A 121 -17.32 29.01 -9.93
N LEU A 122 -18.30 29.22 -9.06
CA LEU A 122 -18.27 28.75 -7.68
C LEU A 122 -18.13 27.23 -7.59
N LEU A 123 -18.87 26.48 -8.40
CA LEU A 123 -18.79 25.03 -8.46
C LEU A 123 -17.40 24.56 -8.93
N LYS A 124 -16.87 25.15 -10.00
CA LYS A 124 -15.52 24.83 -10.49
C LYS A 124 -14.44 25.13 -9.46
N ASP A 125 -14.51 26.28 -8.82
CA ASP A 125 -13.54 26.69 -7.81
C ASP A 125 -13.59 25.70 -6.63
N SER A 126 -14.78 25.36 -6.13
CA SER A 126 -14.99 24.39 -5.06
C SER A 126 -14.46 22.99 -5.40
N LEU A 127 -14.78 22.48 -6.60
CA LEU A 127 -14.30 21.17 -7.06
C LEU A 127 -12.78 21.17 -7.30
N SER A 128 -12.21 22.30 -7.74
CA SER A 128 -10.77 22.42 -7.98
C SER A 128 -9.96 22.46 -6.68
N GLU A 129 -10.45 23.14 -5.65
CA GLU A 129 -9.83 23.23 -4.33
C GLU A 129 -9.77 21.86 -3.65
N LYS A 130 -10.83 21.06 -3.82
CA LYS A 130 -10.96 19.73 -3.21
C LYS A 130 -10.30 18.62 -4.03
N SER A 131 -9.94 18.90 -5.27
CA SER A 131 -9.34 17.92 -6.17
C SER A 131 -8.01 17.40 -5.61
N PHE A 132 -7.78 16.09 -5.75
CA PHE A 132 -6.60 15.39 -5.25
C PHE A 132 -6.43 15.34 -3.73
N SER A 133 -7.38 15.87 -2.96
CA SER A 133 -7.47 15.57 -1.53
C SER A 133 -7.57 14.04 -1.39
N SER A 134 -6.72 13.46 -0.55
CA SER A 134 -6.59 12.00 -0.48
C SER A 134 -6.41 11.47 0.95
N TYR A 135 -6.86 10.24 1.11
CA TYR A 135 -6.78 9.46 2.32
C TYR A 135 -6.13 8.11 1.99
N ARG A 136 -5.13 7.73 2.77
CA ARG A 136 -4.46 6.44 2.67
C ARG A 136 -4.50 5.71 4.01
N SER A 137 -4.96 4.47 3.97
CA SER A 137 -4.87 3.54 5.09
C SER A 137 -4.03 2.33 4.68
N ASP A 138 -3.10 1.94 5.54
CA ASP A 138 -2.34 0.70 5.46
C ASP A 138 -2.66 -0.14 6.71
N GLU A 139 -3.09 -1.38 6.51
CA GLU A 139 -3.35 -2.36 7.56
C GLU A 139 -2.51 -3.62 7.28
N MET A 140 -1.94 -4.18 8.35
CA MET A 140 -1.04 -5.33 8.26
C MET A 140 -1.34 -6.29 9.40
N HIS A 141 -1.47 -7.57 9.06
CA HIS A 141 -1.66 -8.67 9.98
C HIS A 141 -0.62 -9.74 9.70
N ASN A 142 -0.04 -10.29 10.75
CA ASN A 142 0.95 -11.35 10.61
C ASN A 142 0.88 -12.33 11.79
N PHE A 143 1.07 -13.59 11.45
CA PHE A 143 1.21 -14.69 12.38
C PHE A 143 2.51 -15.42 12.06
N ASN A 144 3.30 -15.70 13.08
CA ASN A 144 4.54 -16.46 13.01
C ASN A 144 4.55 -17.56 14.07
N LEU A 145 4.93 -18.76 13.66
CA LEU A 145 5.25 -19.90 14.52
C LEU A 145 6.69 -20.33 14.25
N LEU A 146 7.57 -20.09 15.22
CA LEU A 146 8.98 -20.43 15.15
C LEU A 146 9.27 -21.60 16.10
N VAL A 147 9.81 -22.67 15.55
CA VAL A 147 10.31 -23.84 16.29
C VAL A 147 11.83 -23.83 16.17
N ASP A 148 12.51 -23.55 17.28
CA ASP A 148 13.98 -23.40 17.35
C ASP A 148 14.58 -24.59 18.12
N THR A 149 14.93 -25.65 17.39
CA THR A 149 15.53 -26.89 17.91
C THR A 149 16.95 -27.06 17.38
N ASP A 150 17.76 -27.89 18.03
CA ASP A 150 19.06 -28.32 17.49
C ASP A 150 18.89 -29.66 16.77
N PRO A 151 19.26 -29.82 15.48
CA PRO A 151 19.99 -28.89 14.62
C PRO A 151 19.10 -28.10 13.64
N LEU A 152 17.80 -27.94 13.91
CA LEU A 152 16.82 -27.47 12.94
C LEU A 152 15.97 -26.31 13.49
N THR A 153 15.93 -25.20 12.77
CA THR A 153 14.98 -24.11 13.00
C THR A 153 13.99 -24.05 11.85
N ILE A 154 12.70 -23.99 12.18
CA ILE A 154 11.59 -23.81 11.24
C ILE A 154 10.78 -22.58 11.65
N ASN A 155 10.53 -21.66 10.72
CA ASN A 155 9.59 -20.55 10.89
C ASN A 155 8.45 -20.70 9.89
N PHE A 156 7.24 -20.91 10.36
CA PHE A 156 6.02 -20.81 9.54
C PHE A 156 5.39 -19.43 9.73
N TYR A 157 4.94 -18.81 8.65
CA TYR A 157 4.35 -17.48 8.70
C TYR A 157 3.17 -17.32 7.76
N THR A 158 2.22 -16.48 8.16
CA THR A 158 1.15 -15.96 7.31
C THR A 158 1.09 -14.46 7.48
N ARG A 159 1.02 -13.72 6.37
CA ARG A 159 0.88 -12.27 6.36
C ARG A 159 -0.26 -11.85 5.46
N ARG A 160 -0.93 -10.77 5.86
CA ARG A 160 -1.91 -10.05 5.06
C ARG A 160 -1.63 -8.56 5.18
N GLU A 161 -1.58 -7.87 4.05
CA GLU A 161 -1.42 -6.42 3.96
C GLU A 161 -2.54 -5.85 3.11
N ILE A 162 -3.32 -4.94 3.68
CA ILE A 162 -4.38 -4.22 3.00
C ILE A 162 -3.96 -2.76 2.90
N ARG A 163 -3.91 -2.23 1.68
CA ARG A 163 -3.76 -0.80 1.43
C ARG A 163 -5.01 -0.27 0.77
N LYS A 164 -5.57 0.80 1.33
CA LYS A 164 -6.65 1.57 0.73
C LYS A 164 -6.16 2.98 0.45
N VAL A 165 -6.38 3.47 -0.76
CA VAL A 165 -6.16 4.87 -1.13
C VAL A 165 -7.47 5.39 -1.67
N SER A 166 -7.99 6.48 -1.10
CA SER A 166 -9.16 7.21 -1.59
C SER A 166 -8.74 8.61 -1.99
N THR A 167 -9.22 9.08 -3.15
CA THR A 167 -8.87 10.40 -3.69
C THR A 167 -10.11 11.06 -4.28
N ILE A 168 -10.28 12.36 -4.04
CA ILE A 168 -11.30 13.17 -4.70
C ILE A 168 -10.82 13.51 -6.11
N LEU A 169 -11.63 13.21 -7.12
CA LEU A 169 -11.33 13.55 -8.52
C LEU A 169 -12.42 14.47 -9.09
N ASN A 170 -12.01 15.66 -9.47
CA ASN A 170 -12.82 16.55 -10.29
C ASN A 170 -12.78 16.08 -11.75
N LYS A 171 -13.94 15.72 -12.29
CA LYS A 171 -14.12 15.30 -13.69
C LYS A 171 -14.99 16.26 -14.50
N ASP A 172 -15.61 17.23 -13.82
CA ASP A 172 -16.73 17.98 -14.38
C ASP A 172 -16.35 19.36 -14.89
N ALA A 173 -15.09 19.77 -14.73
CA ALA A 173 -14.63 21.09 -15.16
C ALA A 173 -14.97 21.41 -16.64
N ALA A 174 -14.79 20.44 -17.55
CA ALA A 174 -15.13 20.59 -18.96
C ALA A 174 -16.66 20.54 -19.19
N THR A 175 -17.35 19.63 -18.50
CA THR A 175 -18.80 19.47 -18.59
C THR A 175 -19.55 20.74 -18.15
N ILE A 176 -19.09 21.37 -17.06
CA ILE A 176 -19.65 22.64 -16.57
C ILE A 176 -19.47 23.73 -17.63
N ASP A 177 -18.30 23.83 -18.27
CA ASP A 177 -18.06 24.81 -19.33
C ASP A 177 -18.94 24.58 -20.57
N ASP A 178 -19.25 23.32 -20.88
CA ASP A 178 -20.14 22.97 -21.99
C ASP A 178 -21.60 23.33 -21.69
N ILE A 179 -22.07 23.11 -20.45
CA ILE A 179 -23.41 23.51 -20.00
C ILE A 179 -23.56 25.04 -20.04
N VAL A 180 -22.59 25.78 -19.51
CA VAL A 180 -22.58 27.26 -19.57
C VAL A 180 -22.68 27.74 -21.02
N ARG A 181 -21.90 27.16 -21.93
CA ARG A 181 -21.94 27.50 -23.36
C ARG A 181 -23.29 27.21 -24.00
N GLN A 182 -23.93 26.11 -23.61
CA GLN A 182 -25.26 25.74 -24.11
C GLN A 182 -26.32 26.76 -23.68
N VAL A 183 -26.34 27.13 -22.40
CA VAL A 183 -27.25 28.15 -21.85
C VAL A 183 -27.04 29.49 -22.56
N GLU A 184 -25.80 29.90 -22.80
CA GLU A 184 -25.47 31.13 -23.53
C GLU A 184 -25.97 31.12 -24.99
N THR A 185 -26.00 29.96 -25.63
CA THR A 185 -26.33 29.83 -27.06
C THR A 185 -27.83 29.64 -27.29
N THR A 186 -28.48 28.89 -26.42
CA THR A 186 -29.87 28.41 -26.62
C THR A 186 -30.86 28.95 -25.60
N GLY A 187 -30.38 29.63 -24.56
CA GLY A 187 -31.19 30.21 -23.48
C GLY A 187 -31.65 29.20 -22.43
N LEU A 188 -31.39 27.89 -22.63
CA LEU A 188 -31.71 26.80 -21.70
C LEU A 188 -30.68 25.67 -21.85
N ALA A 189 -30.30 25.01 -20.76
CA ALA A 189 -29.63 23.72 -20.87
C ALA A 189 -30.61 22.66 -21.40
N GLU A 190 -30.18 21.70 -22.23
CA GLU A 190 -31.07 20.60 -22.64
C GLU A 190 -31.54 19.82 -21.40
N SER A 191 -32.84 19.92 -21.13
CA SER A 191 -33.44 19.79 -19.79
C SER A 191 -33.69 18.36 -19.31
N THR A 192 -32.81 17.40 -19.62
CA THR A 192 -32.89 16.05 -19.02
C THR A 192 -31.51 15.57 -18.62
N GLY A 193 -31.18 15.73 -17.34
CA GLY A 193 -30.04 15.05 -16.70
C GLY A 193 -28.75 15.86 -16.58
N ILE A 194 -28.79 17.17 -16.30
CA ILE A 194 -27.55 17.90 -15.91
C ILE A 194 -26.86 17.18 -14.74
N GLU A 195 -27.66 16.71 -13.78
CA GLU A 195 -27.22 15.86 -12.66
C GLU A 195 -26.51 14.59 -13.13
N ASP A 196 -26.99 13.97 -14.22
CA ASP A 196 -26.40 12.76 -14.81
C ASP A 196 -25.11 13.04 -15.60
N LEU A 197 -24.86 14.31 -15.97
CA LEU A 197 -23.64 14.72 -16.67
C LEU A 197 -22.48 14.97 -15.70
N LEU A 198 -22.78 15.32 -14.43
CA LEU A 198 -21.77 15.51 -13.39
C LEU A 198 -21.34 14.15 -12.83
N SER A 199 -20.02 13.94 -12.72
CA SER A 199 -19.38 12.65 -12.49
C SER A 199 -18.21 12.71 -11.52
N SER A 200 -17.90 13.89 -10.98
CA SER A 200 -16.90 14.06 -9.93
C SER A 200 -17.24 13.18 -8.75
N SER A 201 -16.24 12.47 -8.26
CA SER A 201 -16.45 11.38 -7.31
C SER A 201 -15.20 11.11 -6.49
N VAL A 202 -15.41 10.43 -5.36
CA VAL A 202 -14.32 9.85 -4.57
C VAL A 202 -14.00 8.48 -5.15
N GLU A 203 -12.82 8.36 -5.75
CA GLU A 203 -12.32 7.06 -6.20
C GLU A 203 -11.52 6.40 -5.11
N SER A 204 -11.71 5.09 -4.93
CA SER A 204 -10.96 4.30 -3.97
C SER A 204 -10.31 3.10 -4.64
N THR A 205 -9.00 2.94 -4.44
CA THR A 205 -8.24 1.78 -4.87
C THR A 205 -7.81 0.98 -3.65
N GLN A 206 -8.08 -0.32 -3.66
CA GLN A 206 -7.67 -1.25 -2.62
C GLN A 206 -6.69 -2.28 -3.18
N PHE A 207 -5.62 -2.52 -2.45
CA PHE A 207 -4.69 -3.61 -2.66
C PHE A 207 -4.76 -4.54 -1.46
N ASP A 208 -5.08 -5.81 -1.68
CA ASP A 208 -5.04 -6.85 -0.66
C ASP A 208 -3.97 -7.86 -1.07
N TYR A 209 -3.04 -8.11 -0.17
CA TYR A 209 -1.91 -8.98 -0.41
C TYR A 209 -1.79 -9.98 0.73
N GLU A 210 -1.87 -11.26 0.38
CA GLU A 210 -1.74 -12.36 1.32
C GLU A 210 -0.56 -13.23 0.92
N GLU A 211 0.26 -13.62 1.90
CA GLU A 211 1.30 -14.61 1.71
C GLU A 211 1.33 -15.57 2.89
N MET A 212 1.58 -16.84 2.61
CA MET A 212 1.99 -17.81 3.61
C MET A 212 3.28 -18.48 3.16
N GLY A 213 4.12 -18.86 4.12
CA GLY A 213 5.38 -19.50 3.80
C GLY A 213 6.01 -20.18 5.00
N ALA A 214 7.09 -20.88 4.71
CA ALA A 214 7.95 -21.45 5.71
C ALA A 214 9.41 -21.18 5.35
N THR A 215 10.24 -20.91 6.35
CA THR A 215 11.69 -20.82 6.21
C THR A 215 12.31 -21.86 7.13
N VAL A 216 13.33 -22.55 6.62
CA VAL A 216 14.00 -23.64 7.34
C VAL A 216 15.50 -23.39 7.25
N ALA A 217 16.20 -23.57 8.37
CA ALA A 217 17.66 -23.63 8.36
C ALA A 217 18.18 -24.64 9.37
N THR A 218 19.39 -25.14 9.09
CA THR A 218 20.16 -25.90 10.05
C THR A 218 20.92 -24.95 10.97
N THR A 219 20.80 -25.13 12.28
CA THR A 219 21.51 -24.32 13.29
C THR A 219 22.95 -24.76 13.53
N ASN A 220 23.39 -25.83 12.87
CA ASN A 220 24.79 -26.27 12.83
C ASN A 220 25.63 -25.26 12.02
N VAL A 221 25.89 -24.11 12.62
CA VAL A 221 26.91 -23.17 12.16
C VAL A 221 28.14 -23.42 13.00
N ILE A 222 29.22 -23.87 12.35
CA ILE A 222 30.56 -23.98 12.91
C ILE A 222 30.84 -22.68 13.65
N ASP A 223 31.19 -22.76 14.94
CA ASP A 223 31.66 -21.62 15.70
C ASP A 223 32.81 -20.97 14.91
N TYR A 224 32.52 -19.87 14.22
CA TYR A 224 33.57 -18.94 13.82
C TYR A 224 34.02 -18.26 15.09
N ASN A 225 34.85 -18.97 15.83
CA ASN A 225 35.73 -18.45 16.84
C ASN A 225 36.61 -17.41 16.11
N MET A 226 36.14 -16.16 15.99
CA MET A 226 36.99 -15.08 15.50
C MET A 226 38.12 -14.93 16.52
N PRO A 227 39.37 -15.28 16.19
CA PRO A 227 40.45 -15.18 17.14
C PRO A 227 40.71 -13.70 17.38
N TYR A 228 40.35 -13.21 18.57
CA TYR A 228 40.77 -11.90 19.03
C TYR A 228 42.28 -11.95 19.29
N ARG A 229 43.11 -11.63 18.29
CA ARG A 229 44.54 -11.37 18.47
C ARG A 229 44.71 -9.89 18.81
N GLY A 230 44.77 -9.60 20.10
CA GLY A 230 44.99 -8.26 20.62
C GLY A 230 45.42 -8.27 22.08
N VAL A 231 46.50 -8.97 22.41
CA VAL A 231 47.23 -8.77 23.66
C VAL A 231 48.44 -7.90 23.32
N LEU A 232 48.37 -6.62 23.68
CA LEU A 232 49.55 -5.75 23.79
C LEU A 232 49.85 -5.61 25.28
N HIS A 233 50.94 -6.24 25.72
CA HIS A 233 51.55 -5.95 27.01
C HIS A 233 52.32 -4.62 26.91
N PRO A 234 52.11 -3.66 27.83
CA PRO A 234 53.02 -2.53 27.98
C PRO A 234 54.24 -2.97 28.81
N ASN A 235 55.43 -2.68 28.30
CA ASN A 235 56.66 -2.56 29.09
C ASN A 235 56.65 -1.24 29.86
#